data_AF-A0A1M7ZLS7-F1
#
_entry.id   AF-A0A1M7ZLS7-F1
#
_cell.length_a   1.000
_cell.length_b   1.000
_cell.length_c   1.000
_cell.angle_alpha   90.00
_cell.angle_beta   90.00
_cell.angle_gamma   90.00
#
_symmetry.space_group_name_H-M   'P 1'
#
loop_
_entity.id
_entity.type
_entity.pdbx_description
1 polymer ?
#
loop_
_entity_poly.entity_id
_entity_poly.type
_entity_poly.pdbx_seq_one_letter_code
_entity_poly.pdbx_strand_id
1 'polypeptide(L)'
;MNAPLTAVVHAAASLCPCCNRPIPRDEVLLHMQRRQIVRGGIVLDLGPVAFPVAVVLLAAGVAGRHVTALELADVVYAGRPDGGPDDAGLSLRKTIWDLRQRLGTLRLVLEHLPSAGYRIVDREARS
;
A
#
# COMPACT_ATOMS: atom_id res chain seq x y z
N MET A 1 -12.19 -29.05 41.05
CA MET A 1 -11.59 -29.26 39.72
C MET A 1 -11.98 -28.05 38.88
N ASN A 2 -11.06 -27.14 38.60
CA ASN A 2 -11.36 -25.92 37.84
C ASN A 2 -11.16 -26.20 36.36
N ALA A 3 -12.21 -26.08 35.56
CA ALA A 3 -12.11 -26.16 34.11
C ALA A 3 -11.35 -24.93 33.57
N PRO A 4 -10.46 -25.09 32.58
CA PRO A 4 -9.80 -23.95 31.95
C PRO A 4 -10.82 -23.07 31.23
N LEU A 5 -10.71 -21.75 31.43
CA LEU A 5 -11.47 -20.76 30.67
C LEU A 5 -10.99 -20.76 29.22
N THR A 6 -11.78 -21.35 28.32
CA THR A 6 -11.54 -21.27 26.88
C THR A 6 -12.08 -19.93 26.37
N ALA A 7 -11.21 -18.93 26.25
CA ALA A 7 -11.55 -17.66 25.61
C ALA A 7 -11.59 -17.85 24.08
N VAL A 8 -12.80 -17.96 23.52
CA VAL A 8 -13.00 -17.85 22.07
C VAL A 8 -12.95 -16.36 21.72
N VAL A 9 -11.78 -15.88 21.32
CA VAL A 9 -11.63 -14.52 20.79
C VAL A 9 -12.19 -14.53 19.36
N HIS A 10 -13.46 -14.16 19.21
CA HIS A 10 -13.96 -13.72 17.90
C HIS A 10 -13.19 -12.47 17.54
N ALA A 11 -12.30 -12.57 16.54
CA ALA A 11 -11.61 -11.41 15.99
C ALA A 11 -12.68 -10.44 15.48
N ALA A 12 -12.97 -9.39 16.25
CA ALA A 12 -13.92 -8.37 15.87
C ALA A 12 -13.53 -7.85 14.48
N ALA A 13 -14.49 -7.89 13.54
CA ALA A 13 -14.28 -7.32 12.23
C ALA A 13 -13.79 -5.88 12.42
N SER A 14 -12.59 -5.58 11.95
CA SER A 14 -12.03 -4.23 12.06
C SER A 14 -12.90 -3.29 11.21
N LEU A 15 -13.33 -2.17 11.78
CA LEU A 15 -14.18 -1.21 11.10
C LEU A 15 -13.34 -0.15 10.37
N CYS A 16 -13.81 0.32 9.22
CA CYS A 16 -13.19 1.43 8.52
C CYS A 16 -13.21 2.69 9.39
N PRO A 17 -12.07 3.34 9.65
CA PRO A 17 -12.07 4.61 10.39
C PRO A 17 -12.70 5.78 9.59
N CYS A 18 -13.02 5.55 8.31
CA CYS A 18 -13.62 6.50 7.38
C CYS A 18 -15.16 6.50 7.39
N CYS A 19 -15.76 5.31 7.40
CA CYS A 19 -17.18 5.11 7.12
C CYS A 19 -17.82 4.08 8.06
N ASN A 20 -17.06 3.58 9.04
CA ASN A 20 -17.48 2.62 10.05
C ASN A 20 -18.03 1.29 9.50
N ARG A 21 -17.74 0.96 8.23
CA ARG A 21 -18.10 -0.33 7.61
C ARG A 21 -17.08 -1.41 7.97
N PRO A 22 -17.49 -2.69 8.12
CA PRO A 22 -16.54 -3.79 8.28
C PRO A 22 -15.53 -3.82 7.14
N ILE A 23 -14.25 -3.97 7.47
CA ILE A 23 -13.16 -4.17 6.50
C ILE A 23 -13.08 -5.67 6.24
N PRO A 24 -13.37 -6.13 5.01
CA PRO A 24 -13.20 -7.53 4.67
C PRO A 24 -11.73 -7.93 4.86
N ARG A 25 -11.49 -9.11 5.43
CA ARG A 25 -10.12 -9.54 5.78
C ARG A 25 -9.16 -9.53 4.59
N ASP A 26 -9.69 -9.83 3.41
CA ASP A 26 -8.91 -10.08 2.21
C ASP A 26 -8.90 -8.87 1.25
N GLU A 27 -9.61 -7.79 1.59
CA GLU A 27 -9.66 -6.59 0.77
C GLU A 27 -8.64 -5.55 1.21
N VAL A 28 -8.02 -4.89 0.23
CA VAL A 28 -7.18 -3.72 0.42
C VAL A 28 -8.04 -2.48 0.26
N LEU A 29 -8.15 -1.69 1.33
CA LEU A 29 -8.88 -0.42 1.32
C LEU A 29 -7.90 0.76 1.28
N LEU A 30 -8.26 1.79 0.51
CA LEU A 30 -7.52 3.04 0.40
C LEU A 30 -8.32 4.17 1.06
N HIS A 31 -7.72 4.87 2.03
CA HIS A 31 -8.29 6.09 2.59
C HIS A 31 -7.57 7.30 2.02
N MET A 32 -8.13 7.87 0.95
CA MET A 32 -7.52 8.97 0.20
C MET A 32 -7.24 10.21 1.08
N GLN A 33 -8.20 10.57 1.94
CA GLN A 33 -8.07 11.77 2.80
C GLN A 33 -7.00 11.60 3.89
N ARG A 34 -6.90 10.40 4.47
CA ARG A 34 -5.95 10.10 5.56
C ARG A 34 -4.61 9.55 5.04
N ARG A 35 -4.51 9.26 3.74
CA ARG A 35 -3.36 8.61 3.10
C ARG A 35 -3.02 7.27 3.74
N GLN A 36 -4.04 6.43 3.96
CA GLN A 36 -3.87 5.13 4.60
C GLN A 36 -4.19 3.98 3.64
N ILE A 37 -3.47 2.87 3.83
CA ILE A 37 -3.82 1.56 3.26
C ILE A 37 -4.24 0.67 4.42
N VAL A 38 -5.36 -0.03 4.27
CA VAL A 38 -5.90 -0.90 5.33
C VAL A 38 -6.22 -2.28 4.78
N ARG A 39 -5.82 -3.33 5.51
CA ARG A 39 -6.20 -4.71 5.21
C ARG A 39 -6.25 -5.53 6.50
N GLY A 40 -7.30 -6.33 6.68
CA GLY A 40 -7.41 -7.24 7.83
C GLY A 40 -7.24 -6.55 9.19
N GLY A 41 -7.64 -5.28 9.31
CA GLY A 41 -7.49 -4.48 10.53
C GLY A 41 -6.12 -3.83 10.74
N ILE A 42 -5.15 -4.10 9.89
CA ILE A 42 -3.84 -3.46 9.92
C ILE A 42 -3.90 -2.17 9.10
N VAL A 43 -3.54 -1.05 9.73
CA VAL A 43 -3.53 0.27 9.11
C VAL A 43 -2.10 0.68 8.82
N LEU A 44 -1.84 1.13 7.59
CA LEU A 44 -0.57 1.66 7.17
C LEU A 44 -0.70 3.14 6.78
N ASP A 45 -0.20 4.03 7.64
CA ASP A 45 -0.16 5.48 7.40
C ASP A 45 0.96 5.89 6.45
N LEU A 46 0.63 6.43 5.29
CA LEU A 46 1.61 6.85 4.29
C LEU A 46 1.72 8.39 4.23
N GLY A 47 2.95 8.86 4.00
CA GLY A 47 3.22 10.28 3.79
C GLY A 47 2.67 10.78 2.44
N PRO A 48 2.72 12.10 2.21
CA PRO A 48 2.17 12.75 1.01
C PRO A 48 2.81 12.28 -0.30
N VAL A 49 4.04 11.78 -0.26
CA VAL A 49 4.75 11.21 -1.43
C VAL A 49 4.53 9.71 -1.55
N ALA A 50 4.65 8.97 -0.44
CA ALA A 50 4.53 7.52 -0.43
C ALA A 50 3.12 7.03 -0.79
N PHE A 51 2.08 7.78 -0.40
CA PHE A 51 0.70 7.37 -0.64
C PHE A 51 0.32 7.37 -2.14
N PRO A 52 0.50 8.46 -2.92
CA PRO A 52 0.26 8.43 -4.35
C PRO A 52 1.02 7.32 -5.08
N VAL A 53 2.29 7.11 -4.72
CA VAL A 53 3.11 6.02 -5.28
C VAL A 53 2.46 4.66 -5.02
N ALA A 54 2.05 4.39 -3.77
CA ALA A 54 1.43 3.13 -3.42
C ALA A 54 0.08 2.91 -4.13
N VAL A 55 -0.74 3.95 -4.27
CA VAL A 55 -2.03 3.89 -4.98
C VAL A 55 -1.82 3.51 -6.44
N VAL A 56 -0.87 4.16 -7.13
CA VAL A 56 -0.58 3.88 -8.54
C VAL A 56 -0.03 2.46 -8.72
N LEU A 57 0.88 2.03 -7.85
CA LEU A 57 1.45 0.69 -7.92
C LEU A 57 0.43 -0.41 -7.60
N LEU A 58 -0.53 -0.16 -6.71
CA LEU A 58 -1.65 -1.06 -6.44
C LEU A 58 -2.59 -1.17 -7.65
N ALA A 59 -2.98 -0.03 -8.22
CA ALA A 59 -3.82 -0.01 -9.43
C ALA A 59 -3.14 -0.73 -10.60
N ALA A 60 -1.82 -0.57 -10.75
CA ALA A 60 -1.04 -1.30 -11.74
C ALA A 60 -1.03 -2.82 -11.49
N GLY A 61 -0.92 -3.23 -10.23
CA GLY A 61 -1.04 -4.63 -9.82
C GLY A 61 -2.37 -5.25 -10.20
N VAL A 62 -3.48 -4.56 -9.91
CA VAL A 62 -4.85 -4.98 -10.29
C VAL A 62 -4.98 -5.11 -11.82
N ALA A 63 -4.38 -4.17 -12.56
CA ALA A 63 -4.38 -4.19 -14.02
C ALA A 63 -3.35 -5.16 -14.64
N GLY A 64 -2.56 -5.88 -13.82
CA GLY A 64 -1.51 -6.78 -14.31
C GLY A 64 -0.32 -6.10 -15.00
N ARG A 65 -0.17 -4.77 -14.88
CA ARG A 65 0.90 -4.00 -15.54
C ARG A 65 1.99 -3.57 -14.55
N HIS A 66 3.12 -3.10 -15.08
CA HIS A 66 4.17 -2.43 -14.31
C HIS A 66 4.16 -0.93 -14.61
N VAL A 67 4.71 -0.15 -13.68
CA VAL A 67 4.85 1.31 -13.76
C VAL A 67 6.33 1.66 -13.65
N THR A 68 6.83 2.42 -14.62
CA THR A 68 8.22 2.86 -14.65
C THR A 68 8.51 3.91 -13.58
N ALA A 69 9.79 4.11 -13.27
CA ALA A 69 10.21 5.17 -12.36
C ALA A 69 9.82 6.57 -12.88
N LEU A 70 9.78 6.76 -14.20
CA LEU A 70 9.40 8.02 -14.84
C LEU A 70 7.90 8.30 -14.63
N GLU A 71 7.03 7.34 -14.93
CA GLU A 71 5.59 7.48 -14.67
C GLU A 71 5.28 7.74 -13.19
N LEU A 72 6.03 7.11 -12.28
CA LEU A 72 5.90 7.38 -10.85
C LEU A 72 6.33 8.80 -10.48
N ALA A 73 7.40 9.32 -11.09
CA ALA A 73 7.85 10.69 -10.89
C ALA A 73 6.79 11.67 -11.40
N ASP A 74 6.22 11.43 -12.58
CA ASP A 74 5.14 12.24 -13.14
C ASP A 74 3.94 12.28 -12.18
N VAL A 75 3.53 11.15 -11.61
CA VAL A 75 2.41 11.12 -10.63
C VAL A 75 2.71 11.98 -9.39
N VAL A 76 3.93 11.93 -8.88
CA VAL A 76 4.31 12.63 -7.64
C VAL A 76 4.54 14.12 -7.89
N TYR A 77 5.05 14.49 -9.08
CA TYR A 77 5.56 15.83 -9.35
C TYR A 77 4.82 16.59 -10.48
N ALA A 78 3.85 16.00 -11.20
CA ALA A 78 3.18 16.63 -12.35
C ALA A 78 2.51 17.99 -12.05
N GLY A 79 2.17 18.26 -10.79
CA GLY A 79 1.56 19.53 -10.37
C GLY A 79 2.55 20.58 -9.87
N ARG A 80 3.85 20.30 -9.91
CA ARG A 80 4.86 21.22 -9.37
C ARG A 80 5.47 22.10 -10.46
N PRO A 81 5.40 23.43 -10.34
CA PRO A 81 5.95 24.35 -11.33
C PRO A 81 7.49 24.30 -11.42
N ASP A 82 8.17 23.76 -10.40
CA ASP A 82 9.62 23.56 -10.37
C ASP A 82 10.07 22.22 -10.98
N GLY A 83 9.14 21.35 -11.40
CA GLY A 83 9.46 20.02 -11.93
C GLY A 83 9.86 18.98 -10.87
N GLY A 84 9.74 19.31 -9.58
CA GLY A 84 10.22 18.48 -8.48
C GLY A 84 11.64 18.86 -8.03
N PRO A 85 12.14 18.26 -6.95
CA PRO A 85 13.48 18.55 -6.47
C PRO A 85 14.55 17.98 -7.42
N ASP A 86 15.73 18.58 -7.45
CA ASP A 86 16.88 18.09 -8.26
C ASP A 86 17.24 16.62 -7.97
N ASP A 87 16.88 16.14 -6.77
CA ASP A 87 17.10 14.77 -6.30
C ASP A 87 15.87 13.84 -6.41
N ALA A 88 14.84 14.24 -7.19
CA ALA A 88 13.56 13.55 -7.30
C ALA A 88 13.67 12.04 -7.49
N GLY A 89 14.64 11.59 -8.30
CA GLY A 89 14.92 10.18 -8.54
C GLY A 89 15.45 9.42 -7.30
N LEU A 90 16.34 10.04 -6.51
CA LEU A 90 16.85 9.47 -5.25
C LEU A 90 15.74 9.41 -4.20
N SER A 91 14.97 10.50 -4.09
CA SER A 91 13.80 10.61 -3.21
C SER A 91 12.75 9.53 -3.52
N LEU A 92 12.49 9.27 -4.80
CA LEU A 92 11.56 8.22 -5.23
C LEU A 92 12.09 6.81 -4.94
N ARG A 93 13.38 6.54 -5.19
CA ARG A 93 13.99 5.23 -4.85
C ARG A 93 13.92 4.92 -3.36
N LYS A 94 14.23 5.92 -2.52
CA LYS A 94 14.10 5.79 -1.07
C LYS A 94 12.65 5.50 -0.68
N THR A 95 11.70 6.24 -1.26
CA THR A 95 10.27 6.02 -1.06
C THR A 95 9.85 4.58 -1.41
N ILE A 96 10.29 4.07 -2.57
CA ILE A 96 9.98 2.69 -3.01
C ILE A 96 10.59 1.66 -2.04
N TRP A 97 11.82 1.88 -1.60
CA TRP A 97 12.49 1.00 -0.63
C TRP A 97 11.75 0.97 0.71
N ASP A 98 11.40 2.14 1.25
CA ASP A 98 10.63 2.27 2.50
C ASP A 98 9.26 1.62 2.35
N LEU A 99 8.58 1.83 1.22
CA LEU A 99 7.28 1.23 0.94
C LEU A 99 7.36 -0.29 0.95
N ARG A 100 8.39 -0.87 0.33
CA ARG A 100 8.60 -2.32 0.28
C ARG A 100 8.72 -2.94 1.68
N GLN A 101 9.43 -2.29 2.60
CA GLN A 101 9.56 -2.79 3.98
C GLN A 101 8.23 -2.78 4.71
N ARG A 102 7.40 -1.77 4.44
CA ARG A 102 6.15 -1.53 5.15
C ARG A 102 4.98 -2.35 4.63
N LEU A 103 4.92 -2.64 3.33
CA LEU A 103 3.84 -3.40 2.69
C LEU A 103 3.76 -4.86 3.15
N GLY A 104 4.87 -5.44 3.63
CA GLY A 104 4.91 -6.82 4.11
C GLY A 104 3.93 -7.11 5.25
N THR A 105 3.63 -6.11 6.09
CA THR A 105 2.65 -6.24 7.18
C THR A 105 1.22 -6.43 6.68
N LEU A 106 0.92 -5.96 5.46
CA LEU A 106 -0.36 -6.11 4.78
C LEU A 106 -0.40 -7.32 3.84
N ARG A 107 0.61 -8.20 3.88
CA ARG A 107 0.79 -9.31 2.93
C ARG A 107 0.87 -8.85 1.47
N LEU A 108 1.21 -7.59 1.24
CA LEU A 108 1.41 -7.02 -0.08
C LEU A 108 2.89 -7.07 -0.45
N VAL A 109 3.18 -7.32 -1.72
CA VAL A 109 4.54 -7.43 -2.24
C VAL A 109 4.76 -6.39 -3.32
N LEU A 110 5.81 -5.59 -3.17
CA LEU A 110 6.28 -4.71 -4.23
C LEU A 110 7.20 -5.51 -5.16
N GLU A 111 6.70 -5.79 -6.35
CA GLU A 111 7.46 -6.42 -7.43
C GLU A 111 8.22 -5.37 -8.22
N HIS A 112 9.43 -5.75 -8.64
CA HIS A 112 10.26 -4.95 -9.53
C HIS A 112 10.77 -5.85 -10.65
N LEU A 113 10.46 -5.49 -11.89
CA LEU A 113 10.98 -6.11 -13.09
C LEU A 113 11.89 -5.08 -13.79
N PRO A 114 13.21 -5.32 -13.90
CA PRO A 114 14.17 -4.29 -14.36
C PRO A 114 13.81 -3.62 -15.68
N SER A 115 13.18 -4.35 -16.60
CA SER A 115 12.78 -3.85 -17.93
C SER A 115 11.38 -3.22 -17.97
N ALA A 116 10.55 -3.39 -16.94
CA ALA A 116 9.14 -2.96 -16.97
C ALA A 116 8.75 -2.02 -15.82
N GLY A 117 9.54 -1.98 -14.73
CA GLY A 117 9.27 -1.13 -13.57
C GLY A 117 8.65 -1.89 -12.41
N TYR A 118 7.69 -1.27 -11.73
CA TYR A 118 7.21 -1.66 -10.41
C TYR A 118 5.71 -1.92 -10.40
N ARG A 119 5.26 -2.79 -9.50
CA ARG A 119 3.83 -2.94 -9.14
C ARG A 119 3.69 -3.52 -7.75
N ILE A 120 2.51 -3.37 -7.13
CA ILE A 120 2.19 -4.05 -5.88
C ILE A 120 1.20 -5.18 -6.19
N VAL A 121 1.52 -6.39 -5.75
CA VAL A 121 0.66 -7.56 -5.89
C VAL A 121 0.28 -8.10 -4.51
N ASP A 122 -0.85 -8.80 -4.47
CA ASP A 122 -1.22 -9.60 -3.32
C ASP A 122 -0.45 -10.94 -3.34
N ARG A 123 0.14 -11.30 -2.20
CA ARG A 123 0.90 -12.55 -2.07
C ARG A 123 -0.01 -13.78 -2.10
N GLU A 124 -1.26 -13.66 -1.66
CA GLU A 124 -2.20 -14.79 -1.57
C GLU A 124 -2.87 -15.13 -2.89
N ALA A 125 -3.06 -14.15 -3.79
CA ALA A 125 -3.62 -14.37 -5.13
C ALA A 125 -2.72 -15.20 -6.08
N ARG A 126 -1.60 -15.74 -5.58
CA ARG A 126 -0.64 -16.57 -6.31
C ARG A 126 -0.52 -18.01 -5.81
N SER A 127 -1.25 -18.37 -4.75
CA SER A 127 -1.30 -19.75 -4.23
C SER A 127 -2.46 -20.53 -4.82
#